data_AF-A0A9E2IDH4-F1
#
_entry.id   AF-A0A9E2IDH4-F1
#
_cell.length_a   1.000
_cell.length_b   1.000
_cell.length_c   1.000
_cell.angle_alpha   90.00
_cell.angle_beta   90.00
_cell.angle_gamma   90.00
#
_symmetry.space_group_name_H-M   'P 1'
#
loop_
_entity.id
_entity.type
_entity.pdbx_description
1 polymer ?
#
loop_
_entity_poly.entity_id
_entity_poly.type
_entity_poly.pdbx_seq_one_letter_code
_entity_poly.pdbx_strand_id
1 'polypeptide(L)'
;MWGKLREMMTETKSALKDNDVIKAGDVMALEQVINNLQKKLKDRHVNRLNKGRCNLKSGLVFIDLVDNFEKIGDHLTNIAQGVMGKMKWQGR
;
A
#
# COMPACT_ATOMS: atom_id res chain seq x y z
N MET A 1 7.24 5.10 1.78
CA MET A 1 6.30 4.03 1.37
C MET A 1 6.86 2.67 1.75
N TRP A 2 8.02 2.26 1.21
CA TRP A 2 8.65 0.98 1.56
C TRP A 2 8.69 0.63 3.06
N GLY A 3 9.16 1.55 3.91
CA GLY A 3 9.20 1.30 5.37
C GLY A 3 7.83 0.96 5.97
N LYS A 4 6.77 1.62 5.51
CA LYS A 4 5.39 1.35 5.95
C LYS A 4 4.84 0.05 5.36
N LEU A 5 5.20 -0.27 4.13
CA LEU A 5 4.83 -1.55 3.52
C LEU A 5 5.49 -2.73 4.25
N ARG A 6 6.75 -2.57 4.69
CA ARG A 6 7.46 -3.59 5.48
C ARG A 6 6.85 -3.80 6.86
N GLU A 7 6.42 -2.72 7.51
CA GLU A 7 5.64 -2.78 8.75
C GLU A 7 4.33 -3.55 8.52
N MET A 8 3.58 -3.19 7.48
CA MET A 8 2.34 -3.87 7.09
C MET A 8 2.55 -5.36 6.82
N MET A 9 3.60 -5.74 6.08
CA MET A 9 3.96 -7.15 5.86
C MET A 9 4.22 -7.92 7.17
N THR A 10 4.84 -7.27 8.15
CA THR A 10 5.16 -7.88 9.45
C THR A 10 3.90 -8.09 10.27
N GLU A 11 2.99 -7.11 10.27
CA GLU A 11 1.70 -7.21 10.95
C GLU A 11 0.80 -8.25 10.29
N THR A 12 0.68 -8.26 8.96
CA THR A 12 -0.10 -9.27 8.23
C THR A 12 0.43 -10.68 8.50
N LYS A 13 1.75 -10.88 8.50
CA LYS A 13 2.35 -12.19 8.82
C LYS A 13 1.98 -12.65 10.23
N SER A 14 2.03 -11.74 11.20
CA SER A 14 1.70 -12.05 12.60
C SER A 14 0.21 -12.35 12.76
N ALA A 15 -0.66 -11.51 12.16
CA ALA A 15 -2.10 -11.71 12.14
C ALA A 15 -2.50 -13.06 11.55
N LEU A 16 -1.90 -13.44 10.41
CA LEU A 16 -2.18 -14.71 9.75
C LEU A 16 -1.70 -15.92 10.55
N LYS A 17 -0.51 -15.83 11.17
CA LYS A 17 0.08 -16.94 11.92
C LYS A 17 -0.74 -17.29 13.17
N ASP A 18 -1.17 -16.27 13.90
CA ASP A 18 -1.75 -16.44 15.24
C ASP A 18 -3.28 -16.21 15.25
N ASN A 19 -3.91 -16.05 14.07
CA ASN A 19 -5.32 -15.63 13.90
C ASN A 19 -5.66 -14.35 14.71
N ASP A 20 -4.69 -13.42 14.79
CA ASP A 20 -4.81 -12.20 15.58
C ASP A 20 -5.61 -11.13 14.81
N VAL A 21 -6.87 -11.00 15.21
CA VAL A 21 -7.82 -10.03 14.63
C VAL A 21 -7.43 -8.57 14.97
N ILE A 22 -6.72 -8.32 16.06
CA ILE A 22 -6.26 -6.96 16.43
C ILE A 22 -5.19 -6.52 15.44
N LYS A 23 -4.17 -7.36 15.22
CA LYS A 23 -3.13 -7.09 14.23
C LYS A 23 -3.68 -7.00 12.80
N ALA A 24 -4.70 -7.80 12.46
CA ALA A 24 -5.40 -7.65 11.20
C ALA A 24 -6.10 -6.27 11.07
N GLY A 25 -6.62 -5.73 12.18
CA GLY A 25 -7.14 -4.36 12.25
C GLY A 25 -6.05 -3.30 12.02
N ASP A 26 -4.84 -3.49 12.57
CA ASP A 26 -3.72 -2.58 12.34
C ASP A 26 -3.29 -2.53 10.87
N VAL A 27 -3.36 -3.68 10.17
CA VAL A 27 -3.12 -3.75 8.72
C VAL A 27 -4.11 -2.84 7.96
N MET A 28 -5.39 -2.81 8.35
CA MET A 28 -6.38 -1.90 7.73
C MET A 28 -6.03 -0.42 7.93
N ALA A 29 -5.48 -0.06 9.10
CA ALA A 29 -5.03 1.31 9.36
C ALA A 29 -3.79 1.67 8.54
N LEU A 30 -2.85 0.72 8.39
CA LEU A 30 -1.65 0.90 7.56
C LEU A 30 -1.99 1.04 6.07
N GLU A 31 -3.01 0.34 5.58
CA GLU A 31 -3.50 0.48 4.21
C GLU A 31 -3.90 1.93 3.88
N GLN A 32 -4.63 2.58 4.79
CA GLN A 32 -5.00 3.99 4.63
C GLN A 32 -3.76 4.91 4.54
N VAL A 33 -2.68 4.58 5.28
CA VAL A 33 -1.42 5.31 5.20
C VAL A 33 -0.72 5.08 3.86
N ILE A 34 -0.71 3.84 3.34
CA ILE A 34 -0.13 3.48 2.04
C ILE A 34 -0.85 4.22 0.91
N ASN A 35 -2.18 4.21 0.89
CA ASN A 35 -2.99 4.95 -0.09
C ASN A 35 -2.73 6.45 -0.08
N ASN A 36 -2.67 7.04 1.12
CA ASN A 36 -2.34 8.46 1.26
C ASN A 36 -0.91 8.79 0.79
N LEU A 37 0.04 7.89 1.03
CA LEU A 37 1.41 8.04 0.53
C LEU A 37 1.47 7.93 -1.00
N GLN A 38 0.75 6.99 -1.61
CA GLN A 38 0.67 6.81 -3.06
C GLN A 38 0.18 8.11 -3.72
N LYS A 39 -0.98 8.62 -3.27
CA LYS A 39 -1.54 9.91 -3.75
C LYS A 39 -0.55 11.05 -3.61
N LYS A 40 0.01 11.25 -2.41
CA LYS A 40 0.95 12.34 -2.12
C LYS A 40 2.24 12.24 -2.96
N LEU A 41 2.71 11.03 -3.25
CA LEU A 41 3.90 10.81 -4.08
C LEU A 41 3.61 11.13 -5.55
N LYS A 42 2.46 10.69 -6.08
CA LYS A 42 2.01 11.01 -7.43
C LYS A 42 1.81 12.52 -7.63
N ASP A 43 1.10 13.18 -6.71
CA ASP A 43 0.84 14.63 -6.80
C ASP A 43 2.14 15.44 -6.80
N ARG A 44 3.10 15.07 -5.94
CA ARG A 44 4.42 15.72 -5.92
C ARG A 44 5.21 15.44 -7.19
N HIS A 45 5.06 14.26 -7.78
CA HIS A 45 5.71 13.93 -9.03
C HIS A 45 5.18 14.78 -10.19
N VAL A 46 3.85 14.91 -10.32
CA VAL A 46 3.22 15.82 -11.31
C VAL A 46 3.71 17.26 -11.12
N ASN A 47 3.78 17.75 -9.88
CA ASN A 47 4.31 19.08 -9.59
C ASN A 47 5.79 19.25 -10.00
N ARG A 48 6.62 18.20 -9.88
CA ARG A 48 8.01 18.24 -10.34
C ARG A 48 8.12 18.22 -11.86
N LEU A 49 7.28 17.44 -12.53
CA LEU A 49 7.20 17.39 -14.00
C LEU A 49 6.80 18.76 -14.56
N ASN A 50 5.75 19.39 -14.02
CA ASN A 50 5.28 20.72 -14.46
C ASN A 50 6.34 21.82 -14.28
N LYS A 51 7.27 21.65 -13.34
CA LYS A 51 8.39 22.57 -13.09
C LYS A 51 9.66 22.24 -13.89
N GLY A 52 9.63 21.23 -14.77
CA GLY A 52 10.79 20.76 -15.52
C GLY A 52 11.89 20.13 -14.65
N ARG A 53 11.58 19.71 -13.41
CA ARG A 53 12.55 19.17 -12.43
C ARG A 53 12.63 17.64 -12.42
N CYS A 54 12.10 16.98 -13.44
CA CYS A 54 12.14 15.54 -13.56
C CYS A 54 12.20 15.10 -15.02
N ASN A 55 12.98 14.05 -15.30
CA ASN A 55 13.00 13.40 -16.59
C ASN A 55 11.76 12.49 -16.71
N LEU A 56 11.05 12.61 -17.83
CA LEU A 56 9.85 11.81 -18.14
C LEU A 56 10.08 10.30 -17.98
N LYS A 57 11.18 9.76 -18.51
CA LYS A 57 11.47 8.31 -18.43
C LYS A 57 11.63 7.84 -16.99
N SER A 58 12.39 8.59 -16.17
CA SER A 58 12.53 8.29 -14.74
C SER A 58 11.22 8.49 -13.96
N GLY A 59 10.34 9.34 -14.48
CA GLY A 59 9.02 9.57 -13.90
C GLY A 59 8.06 8.41 -14.08
N LEU A 60 8.05 7.79 -15.26
CA LEU A 60 7.26 6.58 -15.51
C LEU A 60 7.65 5.46 -14.55
N VAL A 61 8.95 5.16 -14.45
CA VAL A 61 9.48 4.14 -13.51
C VAL A 61 9.08 4.44 -12.06
N PHE A 62 9.11 5.71 -11.65
CA PHE A 62 8.71 6.11 -10.31
C PHE A 62 7.22 5.87 -10.04
N ILE A 63 6.36 6.22 -10.99
CA ILE A 63 4.90 6.02 -10.87
C ILE A 63 4.58 4.53 -10.78
N ASP A 64 5.18 3.72 -11.67
CA ASP A 64 4.99 2.26 -11.67
C ASP A 64 5.43 1.63 -10.34
N LEU A 65 6.56 2.09 -9.78
CA LEU A 65 7.04 1.62 -8.48
C LEU A 65 6.07 1.96 -7.35
N VAL A 66 5.56 3.19 -7.32
CA VAL A 66 4.59 3.64 -6.32
C VAL A 66 3.29 2.83 -6.42
N ASP A 67 2.83 2.52 -7.63
CA ASP A 67 1.63 1.70 -7.85
C ASP A 67 1.82 0.25 -7.47
N ASN A 68 2.98 -0.33 -7.76
CA ASN A 68 3.25 -1.69 -7.33
C ASN A 68 3.34 -1.80 -5.80
N PHE A 69 3.81 -0.78 -5.09
CA PHE A 69 3.79 -0.77 -3.63
C PHE A 69 2.38 -0.70 -3.03
N GLU A 70 1.47 0.04 -3.65
CA GLU A 70 0.07 0.08 -3.20
C GLU A 70 -0.65 -1.23 -3.47
N LYS A 71 -0.48 -1.84 -4.65
CA LYS A 71 -1.02 -3.18 -4.95
C LYS A 71 -0.56 -4.26 -3.97
N ILE A 72 0.70 -4.20 -3.51
CA ILE A 72 1.16 -5.12 -2.46
C ILE A 72 0.40 -4.84 -1.15
N GLY A 73 0.15 -3.58 -0.80
CA GLY A 73 -0.71 -3.19 0.33
C GLY A 73 -2.12 -3.78 0.23
N ASP A 74 -2.77 -3.63 -0.92
CA ASP A 74 -4.07 -4.24 -1.20
C ASP A 74 -4.09 -5.75 -0.97
N HIS A 75 -3.06 -6.46 -1.45
CA HIS A 75 -2.94 -7.90 -1.24
C HIS A 75 -2.81 -8.27 0.25
N LEU A 76 -2.03 -7.50 1.02
CA LEU A 76 -1.90 -7.68 2.47
C LEU A 76 -3.21 -7.40 3.20
N THR A 77 -3.97 -6.41 2.74
CA THR A 77 -5.31 -6.07 3.24
C THR A 77 -6.29 -7.21 2.99
N ASN A 78 -6.27 -7.84 1.81
CA ASN A 78 -7.10 -9.01 1.52
C ASN A 78 -6.81 -10.19 2.47
N ILE A 79 -5.54 -10.42 2.78
CA ILE A 79 -5.13 -11.46 3.76
C ILE A 79 -5.68 -11.10 5.15
N ALA A 80 -5.49 -9.87 5.60
CA ALA A 80 -6.00 -9.41 6.90
C ALA A 80 -7.53 -9.52 6.98
N GLN A 81 -8.26 -9.16 5.93
CA GLN A 81 -9.72 -9.36 5.86
C GLN A 81 -10.11 -10.83 5.97
N GLY A 82 -9.32 -11.74 5.37
CA GLY A 82 -9.48 -13.19 5.55
C GLY A 82 -9.39 -13.61 7.01
N VAL A 83 -8.36 -13.14 7.73
CA VAL A 83 -8.18 -13.39 9.18
C VAL A 83 -9.36 -12.86 9.99
N MET A 84 -9.88 -11.69 9.63
CA MET A 84 -11.03 -11.08 10.33
C MET A 84 -12.38 -11.75 10.00
N GLY A 85 -12.42 -12.74 9.10
CA GLY A 85 -13.68 -13.28 8.57
C GLY A 85 -14.49 -12.27 7.76
N LYS A 86 -13.85 -11.19 7.28
CA LYS A 86 -14.46 -10.08 6.53
C LYS A 86 -14.02 -10.07 5.06
N MET A 87 -13.60 -11.21 4.52
CA MET A 87 -13.09 -11.31 3.15
C MET A 87 -14.16 -10.79 2.18
N LYS A 88 -13.93 -9.59 1.62
CA LYS A 88 -14.80 -9.02 0.61
C LYS A 88 -14.19 -9.36 -0.74
N TRP A 89 -14.82 -10.29 -1.45
CA TRP A 89 -14.48 -10.51 -2.85
C TRP A 89 -15.00 -9.30 -3.65
N GLN A 90 -14.13 -8.32 -3.88
CA GLN A 90 -14.40 -7.22 -4.80
C GLN A 90 -14.02 -7.70 -6.20
N GLY A 91 -14.92 -8.45 -6.83
CA GLY A 91 -14.87 -8.71 -8.26
C GLY A 91 -14.90 -7.37 -9.01
N ARG A 92 -13.97 -7.20 -9.94
CA ARG A 92 -14.13 -6.25 -11.03
C ARG A 92 -15.07 -6.85 -12.06
#